data_AF-A0A959Y215-F1
#
_entry.id   AF-A0A959Y215-F1
#
_cell.length_a   1.000
_cell.length_b   1.000
_cell.length_c   1.000
_cell.angle_alpha   90.00
_cell.angle_beta   90.00
_cell.angle_gamma   90.00
#
_symmetry.space_group_name_H-M   'P 1'
#
loop_
_entity.id
_entity.type
_entity.pdbx_description
1 polymer ?
#
loop_
_entity_poly.entity_id
_entity_poly.type
_entity_poly.pdbx_seq_one_letter_code
_entity_poly.pdbx_strand_id
1 'polypeptide(L)'
;SHGLIGADLGLGDPRFEVPAGQGIHALYSAGLWMGGLSPDNQLHVAAARFEGIVDGDYWPGPLDSLAGITALESQNYDQVWVVDRADILAHRAYFDCLNDPNCDESVLYPGGYTIPSVFLDWPAMGDVTIGQAMYLAPFIDYDGDGYYDPANGDHPCIAGDRALYFIFNDAKAHALTSGLPLGVEVHGMAYAFGSGSAALQQTLFLHYRVINRSSTPYSDMRIGLYSDLDLGNGMDDFVGTDVARNLVYVLNGDANDEDGFTPGYGGQPPAFGIVQLSGGLLPATGADEPA
;
A
#
# COMPACT_ATOMS: atom_id res chain seq x y z
N SER A 1 -2.32 -9.62 0.80
CA SER A 1 -2.56 -8.25 0.25
C SER A 1 -4.04 -7.87 0.26
N HIS A 2 -4.69 -7.89 1.42
CA HIS A 2 -6.15 -7.73 1.55
C HIS A 2 -6.59 -6.30 1.89
N GLY A 3 -5.80 -5.29 1.55
CA GLY A 3 -6.09 -3.88 1.87
C GLY A 3 -5.91 -3.49 3.35
N LEU A 4 -5.59 -4.45 4.23
CA LEU A 4 -5.22 -4.20 5.63
C LEU A 4 -3.72 -3.92 5.78
N ILE A 5 -3.41 -2.99 6.69
CA ILE A 5 -2.06 -2.60 7.11
C ILE A 5 -1.96 -2.82 8.61
N GLY A 6 -0.80 -3.28 9.08
CA GLY A 6 -0.48 -3.36 10.50
C GLY A 6 -0.86 -4.66 11.18
N ALA A 7 -1.79 -5.45 10.63
CA ALA A 7 -2.17 -6.75 11.19
C ALA A 7 -1.55 -7.95 10.46
N ASP A 8 -1.26 -9.01 11.20
CA ASP A 8 -0.94 -10.34 10.68
C ASP A 8 -2.23 -11.13 10.42
N LEU A 9 -2.53 -11.43 9.16
CA LEU A 9 -3.78 -12.11 8.80
C LEU A 9 -3.83 -13.58 9.27
N GLY A 10 -2.68 -14.22 9.52
CA GLY A 10 -2.63 -15.62 9.94
C GLY A 10 -2.76 -15.80 11.45
N LEU A 11 -2.32 -14.79 12.21
CA LEU A 11 -2.24 -14.85 13.68
C LEU A 11 -3.26 -13.95 14.37
N GLY A 12 -3.79 -12.94 13.65
CA GLY A 12 -4.71 -11.97 14.22
C GLY A 12 -4.03 -10.92 15.08
N ASP A 13 -2.69 -10.85 15.10
CA ASP A 13 -1.89 -10.00 15.98
C ASP A 13 -1.39 -8.73 15.26
N PRO A 14 -1.09 -7.64 16.00
CA PRO A 14 -0.43 -6.47 15.44
C PRO A 14 1.02 -6.76 15.01
N ARG A 15 1.45 -6.04 13.97
CA ARG A 15 2.77 -6.11 13.32
C ARG A 15 3.33 -4.75 12.93
N PHE A 16 2.58 -3.66 13.11
CA PHE A 16 3.12 -2.32 12.91
C PHE A 16 4.02 -1.93 14.09
N GLU A 17 5.27 -2.33 14.01
CA GLU A 17 6.22 -2.27 15.11
C GLU A 17 7.18 -1.09 14.98
N VAL A 18 7.19 -0.23 15.99
CA VAL A 18 8.07 0.94 16.05
C VAL A 18 8.53 1.10 17.50
N PRO A 19 9.83 1.02 17.84
CA PRO A 19 10.94 0.59 16.97
C PRO A 19 10.86 -0.89 16.63
N ALA A 20 11.31 -1.25 15.42
CA ALA A 20 11.34 -2.64 14.97
C ALA A 20 12.18 -3.56 15.89
N GLY A 21 11.69 -4.78 16.13
CA GLY A 21 12.32 -5.82 16.96
C GLY A 21 12.12 -5.71 18.49
N GLN A 22 11.26 -4.82 18.98
CA GLN A 22 10.91 -4.64 20.40
C GLN A 22 9.63 -5.37 20.86
N GLY A 23 8.80 -5.84 19.94
CA GLY A 23 7.48 -6.42 20.21
C GLY A 23 6.42 -5.40 20.64
N ILE A 24 6.67 -4.10 20.45
CA ILE A 24 5.75 -3.00 20.81
C ILE A 24 5.24 -2.37 19.52
N HIS A 25 3.92 -2.17 19.43
CA HIS A 25 3.23 -1.77 18.21
C HIS A 25 2.55 -0.40 18.36
N ALA A 26 2.49 0.38 17.29
CA ALA A 26 1.84 1.71 17.31
C ALA A 26 0.48 1.74 16.60
N LEU A 27 0.13 0.64 15.92
CA LEU A 27 -1.09 0.49 15.14
C LEU A 27 -1.45 -0.99 15.11
N TYR A 28 -2.69 -1.33 15.46
CA TYR A 28 -3.15 -2.70 15.36
C TYR A 28 -3.50 -3.05 13.92
N SER A 29 -4.42 -2.28 13.34
CA SER A 29 -4.82 -2.44 11.95
C SER A 29 -5.33 -1.14 11.35
N ALA A 30 -5.11 -0.96 10.05
CA ALA A 30 -5.74 0.10 9.28
C ALA A 30 -6.17 -0.43 7.91
N GLY A 31 -7.17 0.20 7.30
CA GLY A 31 -7.62 -0.16 5.97
C GLY A 31 -8.67 0.80 5.43
N LEU A 32 -8.92 0.74 4.12
CA LEU A 32 -9.86 1.65 3.49
C LEU A 32 -11.31 1.31 3.82
N TRP A 33 -12.12 2.34 4.02
CA TRP A 33 -13.57 2.30 3.92
C TRP A 33 -13.97 3.08 2.68
N MET A 34 -14.78 2.48 1.83
CA MET A 34 -15.17 3.05 0.54
C MET A 34 -16.67 2.87 0.38
N GLY A 35 -17.40 3.95 0.08
CA GLY A 35 -18.82 3.83 -0.20
C GLY A 35 -19.37 4.95 -1.07
N GLY A 36 -20.35 4.62 -1.90
CA GLY A 36 -20.97 5.53 -2.86
C GLY A 36 -22.35 5.07 -3.27
N LEU A 37 -23.08 5.95 -3.97
CA LEU A 37 -24.43 5.70 -4.44
C LEU A 37 -24.44 5.41 -5.94
N SER A 38 -25.04 4.30 -6.33
CA SER A 38 -25.33 3.97 -7.73
C SER A 38 -26.42 4.90 -8.31
N PRO A 39 -26.64 4.92 -9.64
CA PRO A 39 -27.68 5.75 -10.27
C PRO A 39 -29.12 5.46 -9.81
N ASP A 40 -29.40 4.25 -9.31
CA ASP A 40 -30.68 3.86 -8.69
C ASP A 40 -30.72 4.12 -7.18
N ASN A 41 -29.75 4.89 -6.66
CA ASN A 41 -29.66 5.34 -5.28
C ASN A 41 -29.49 4.18 -4.27
N GLN A 42 -28.84 3.09 -4.69
CA GLN A 42 -28.41 2.02 -3.79
C GLN A 42 -27.02 2.32 -3.24
N LEU A 43 -26.82 2.01 -1.96
CA LEU A 43 -25.52 2.11 -1.32
C LEU A 43 -24.66 0.91 -1.67
N HIS A 44 -23.50 1.18 -2.25
CA HIS A 44 -22.41 0.21 -2.37
C HIS A 44 -21.32 0.61 -1.38
N VAL A 45 -20.80 -0.35 -0.62
CA VAL A 45 -19.84 -0.08 0.44
C VAL A 45 -18.93 -1.27 0.64
N ALA A 46 -17.62 -1.04 0.74
CA ALA A 46 -16.62 -2.01 1.16
C ALA A 46 -15.84 -1.42 2.32
N ALA A 47 -15.56 -2.22 3.35
CA ALA A 47 -14.83 -1.76 4.53
C ALA A 47 -13.78 -2.77 5.02
N ALA A 48 -12.80 -2.23 5.74
CA ALA A 48 -11.78 -2.99 6.46
C ALA A 48 -11.87 -2.70 7.96
N ARG A 49 -11.87 -3.74 8.81
CA ARG A 49 -11.78 -3.62 10.27
C ARG A 49 -10.77 -4.63 10.80
N PHE A 50 -10.44 -4.58 12.09
CA PHE A 50 -9.57 -5.58 12.72
C PHE A 50 -10.16 -6.99 12.61
N GLU A 51 -11.50 -7.14 12.59
CA GLU A 51 -12.18 -8.43 12.35
C GLU A 51 -12.14 -8.88 10.88
N GLY A 52 -11.79 -7.99 9.94
CA GLY A 52 -11.75 -8.26 8.50
C GLY A 52 -10.66 -9.24 8.06
N ILE A 53 -9.87 -9.76 9.01
CA ILE A 53 -8.85 -10.78 8.82
C ILE A 53 -9.46 -12.12 8.36
N VAL A 54 -10.68 -12.44 8.81
CA VAL A 54 -11.36 -13.71 8.48
C VAL A 54 -12.53 -13.50 7.51
N ASP A 55 -13.26 -12.40 7.65
CA ASP A 55 -14.51 -12.10 6.91
C ASP A 55 -14.48 -10.68 6.31
N GLY A 56 -13.42 -10.32 5.59
CA GLY A 56 -13.25 -8.98 5.00
C GLY A 56 -14.04 -8.75 3.70
N ASP A 57 -14.13 -7.47 3.29
CA ASP A 57 -14.75 -7.05 2.01
C ASP A 57 -13.72 -6.91 0.87
N TYR A 58 -12.45 -7.24 1.13
CA TYR A 58 -11.36 -7.06 0.18
C TYR A 58 -10.61 -8.36 -0.11
N TRP A 59 -10.20 -8.51 -1.37
CA TRP A 59 -9.43 -9.64 -1.87
C TRP A 59 -8.21 -9.20 -2.66
N PRO A 60 -7.13 -9.99 -2.67
CA PRO A 60 -5.93 -9.70 -3.45
C PRO A 60 -6.21 -9.68 -4.95
N GLY A 61 -5.47 -8.83 -5.65
CA GLY A 61 -5.31 -8.85 -7.09
C GLY A 61 -6.14 -7.82 -7.88
N PRO A 62 -5.76 -7.61 -9.15
CA PRO A 62 -6.46 -6.73 -10.07
C PRO A 62 -7.75 -7.37 -10.61
N LEU A 63 -8.68 -6.52 -11.05
CA LEU A 63 -9.92 -6.98 -11.68
C LEU A 63 -9.79 -7.04 -13.21
N ASP A 64 -10.61 -7.89 -13.81
CA ASP A 64 -10.84 -7.91 -15.25
C ASP A 64 -11.75 -6.75 -15.72
N SER A 65 -11.97 -6.68 -17.03
CA SER A 65 -12.85 -5.70 -17.70
C SER A 65 -14.33 -5.77 -17.29
N LEU A 66 -14.75 -6.82 -16.58
CA LEU A 66 -16.09 -7.03 -16.05
C LEU A 66 -16.15 -6.80 -14.53
N ALA A 67 -15.11 -6.23 -13.93
CA ALA A 67 -14.94 -6.06 -12.50
C ALA A 67 -14.95 -7.41 -11.72
N GLY A 68 -14.48 -8.48 -12.36
CA GLY A 68 -14.38 -9.82 -11.79
C GLY A 68 -12.95 -10.25 -11.49
N ILE A 69 -12.83 -11.29 -10.66
CA ILE A 69 -11.59 -12.03 -10.42
C ILE A 69 -11.91 -13.44 -9.91
N THR A 70 -11.18 -14.44 -10.40
CA THR A 70 -11.28 -15.83 -9.90
C THR A 70 -10.49 -16.05 -8.61
N ALA A 71 -10.74 -17.16 -7.92
CA ALA A 71 -9.98 -17.52 -6.72
C ALA A 71 -8.50 -17.79 -7.03
N LEU A 72 -8.20 -18.42 -8.18
CA LEU A 72 -6.84 -18.73 -8.59
C LEU A 72 -6.04 -17.46 -8.93
N GLU A 73 -6.65 -16.55 -9.70
CA GLU A 73 -6.02 -15.25 -10.00
C GLU A 73 -5.76 -14.47 -8.72
N SER A 74 -6.75 -14.39 -7.83
CA SER A 74 -6.60 -13.70 -6.54
C SER A 74 -5.44 -14.27 -5.72
N GLN A 75 -5.29 -15.61 -5.66
CA GLN A 75 -4.19 -16.25 -4.95
C GLN A 75 -2.81 -15.88 -5.51
N ASN A 76 -2.67 -15.69 -6.83
CA ASN A 76 -1.39 -15.30 -7.44
C ASN A 76 -0.94 -13.89 -7.02
N TYR A 77 -1.88 -13.04 -6.62
CA TYR A 77 -1.62 -11.68 -6.15
C TYR A 77 -1.64 -11.54 -4.63
N ASP A 78 -1.84 -12.64 -3.87
CA ASP A 78 -1.84 -12.62 -2.41
C ASP A 78 -0.43 -12.53 -1.82
N GLN A 79 0.23 -11.42 -2.11
CA GLN A 79 1.60 -11.13 -1.71
C GLN A 79 1.85 -9.62 -1.69
N VAL A 80 2.98 -9.22 -1.12
CA VAL A 80 3.46 -7.84 -1.12
C VAL A 80 4.86 -7.85 -1.72
N TRP A 81 5.07 -7.00 -2.73
CA TRP A 81 6.38 -6.85 -3.38
C TRP A 81 7.18 -5.79 -2.64
N VAL A 82 8.38 -6.14 -2.19
CA VAL A 82 9.27 -5.24 -1.46
C VAL A 82 10.44 -4.87 -2.36
N VAL A 83 10.59 -3.58 -2.64
CA VAL A 83 11.63 -3.07 -3.54
C VAL A 83 12.46 -2.01 -2.83
N ASP A 84 13.78 -2.15 -2.94
CA ASP A 84 14.76 -1.21 -2.45
C ASP A 84 15.33 -0.37 -3.61
N ARG A 85 15.40 0.95 -3.41
CA ARG A 85 15.96 1.87 -4.41
C ARG A 85 17.42 1.56 -4.72
N ALA A 86 18.16 1.00 -3.76
CA ALA A 86 19.53 0.56 -3.98
C ALA A 86 19.62 -0.51 -5.08
N ASP A 87 18.70 -1.46 -5.10
CA ASP A 87 18.65 -2.51 -6.13
C ASP A 87 18.31 -1.93 -7.51
N ILE A 88 17.39 -0.96 -7.55
CA ILE A 88 17.05 -0.24 -8.78
C ILE A 88 18.28 0.49 -9.35
N LEU A 89 19.02 1.20 -8.50
CA LEU A 89 20.23 1.91 -8.92
C LEU A 89 21.32 0.95 -9.40
N ALA A 90 21.50 -0.18 -8.71
CA ALA A 90 22.47 -1.20 -9.11
C ALA A 90 22.11 -1.84 -10.45
N HIS A 91 20.82 -2.15 -10.66
CA HIS A 91 20.29 -2.67 -11.92
C HIS A 91 20.53 -1.71 -13.07
N ARG A 92 20.09 -0.46 -12.91
CA ARG A 92 20.28 0.58 -13.91
C ARG A 92 21.76 0.80 -14.24
N ALA A 93 22.63 0.88 -13.24
CA ALA A 93 24.05 1.08 -13.45
C ALA A 93 24.69 -0.06 -14.26
N TYR A 94 24.23 -1.30 -14.07
CA TYR A 94 24.69 -2.45 -14.85
C TYR A 94 24.28 -2.33 -16.33
N PHE A 95 23.01 -2.03 -16.61
CA PHE A 95 22.55 -1.86 -18.00
C PHE A 95 23.13 -0.61 -18.68
N ASP A 96 23.32 0.48 -17.94
CA ASP A 96 24.04 1.66 -18.44
C ASP A 96 25.50 1.31 -18.80
N CYS A 97 26.17 0.45 -18.01
CA CYS A 97 27.52 -0.04 -18.31
C CYS A 97 27.55 -0.89 -19.60
N LEU A 98 26.61 -1.82 -19.79
CA LEU A 98 26.53 -2.63 -21.02
C LEU A 98 26.37 -1.78 -22.29
N ASN A 99 25.75 -0.61 -22.16
CA ASN A 99 25.51 0.33 -23.25
C ASN A 99 26.63 1.39 -23.43
N ASP A 100 27.62 1.45 -22.54
CA ASP A 100 28.75 2.37 -22.62
C ASP A 100 30.00 1.66 -23.19
N PRO A 101 30.50 2.04 -24.39
CA PRO A 101 31.71 1.47 -24.98
C PRO A 101 32.98 1.61 -24.13
N ASN A 102 32.99 2.48 -23.11
CA ASN A 102 34.12 2.68 -22.21
C ASN A 102 33.98 1.90 -20.90
N CYS A 103 32.85 1.23 -20.69
CA CYS A 103 32.64 0.38 -19.54
C CYS A 103 33.20 -1.02 -19.81
N ASP A 104 33.87 -1.61 -18.83
CA ASP A 104 34.30 -3.00 -18.85
C ASP A 104 33.54 -3.75 -17.75
N GLU A 105 32.48 -4.48 -18.13
CA GLU A 105 31.66 -5.19 -17.15
C GLU A 105 32.44 -6.28 -16.41
N SER A 106 33.50 -6.83 -17.01
CA SER A 106 34.33 -7.84 -16.37
C SER A 106 35.17 -7.27 -15.22
N VAL A 107 35.44 -5.96 -15.25
CA VAL A 107 36.17 -5.24 -14.21
C VAL A 107 35.22 -4.69 -13.14
N LEU A 108 34.09 -4.10 -13.53
CA LEU A 108 33.14 -3.52 -12.58
C LEU A 108 32.24 -4.56 -11.90
N TYR A 109 31.92 -5.65 -12.60
CA TYR A 109 31.07 -6.74 -12.14
C TYR A 109 31.78 -8.11 -12.30
N PRO A 110 32.94 -8.33 -11.66
CA PRO A 110 33.75 -9.54 -11.87
C PRO A 110 33.07 -10.85 -11.44
N GLY A 111 32.05 -10.76 -10.57
CA GLY A 111 31.20 -11.90 -10.17
C GLY A 111 29.94 -12.07 -11.02
N GLY A 112 29.76 -11.24 -12.06
CA GLY A 112 28.52 -11.08 -12.78
C GLY A 112 27.50 -10.22 -12.02
N TYR A 113 26.45 -9.83 -12.73
CA TYR A 113 25.26 -9.20 -12.17
C TYR A 113 24.12 -10.21 -12.12
N THR A 114 23.28 -10.14 -11.08
CA THR A 114 22.08 -10.94 -10.94
C THR A 114 20.89 -10.01 -10.74
N ILE A 115 19.87 -10.16 -11.58
CA ILE A 115 18.62 -9.40 -11.46
C ILE A 115 17.94 -9.81 -10.15
N PRO A 116 17.53 -8.85 -9.28
CA PRO A 116 16.75 -9.15 -8.09
C PRO A 116 15.50 -9.94 -8.43
N SER A 117 15.17 -10.97 -7.63
CA SER A 117 13.99 -11.81 -7.88
C SER A 117 12.69 -11.01 -7.92
N VAL A 118 12.59 -9.97 -7.08
CA VAL A 118 11.42 -9.08 -7.06
C VAL A 118 11.23 -8.29 -8.35
N PHE A 119 12.28 -8.10 -9.18
CA PHE A 119 12.12 -7.46 -10.48
C PHE A 119 11.53 -8.47 -11.47
N LEU A 120 12.00 -9.71 -11.45
CA LEU A 120 11.45 -10.77 -12.30
C LEU A 120 9.97 -11.04 -11.99
N ASP A 121 9.59 -10.95 -10.72
CA ASP A 121 8.23 -11.21 -10.24
C ASP A 121 7.40 -9.93 -10.08
N TRP A 122 7.92 -8.76 -10.48
CA TRP A 122 7.23 -7.47 -10.31
C TRP A 122 5.93 -7.46 -11.15
N PRO A 123 4.78 -7.10 -10.57
CA PRO A 123 3.49 -7.22 -11.27
C PRO A 123 3.25 -5.98 -12.15
N ALA A 124 4.21 -5.62 -13.00
CA ALA A 124 4.09 -4.49 -13.93
C ALA A 124 2.99 -4.72 -14.97
N MET A 125 2.91 -5.95 -15.47
CA MET A 125 2.01 -6.30 -16.58
C MET A 125 0.85 -7.16 -16.09
N GLY A 126 -0.36 -6.81 -16.50
CA GLY A 126 -1.54 -7.67 -16.31
C GLY A 126 -1.76 -8.62 -17.48
N ASP A 127 -2.55 -9.68 -17.25
CA ASP A 127 -2.92 -10.63 -18.29
C ASP A 127 -4.12 -10.10 -19.10
N VAL A 128 -3.83 -9.52 -20.26
CA VAL A 128 -4.84 -8.98 -21.18
C VAL A 128 -5.74 -10.05 -21.79
N THR A 129 -5.33 -11.33 -21.77
CA THR A 129 -6.12 -12.43 -22.35
C THR A 129 -7.34 -12.78 -21.49
N ILE A 130 -7.26 -12.49 -20.20
CA ILE A 130 -8.36 -12.58 -19.23
C ILE A 130 -8.99 -11.21 -18.93
N GLY A 131 -8.58 -10.16 -19.65
CA GLY A 131 -9.18 -8.83 -19.57
C GLY A 131 -8.66 -7.94 -18.45
N GLN A 132 -7.50 -8.24 -17.84
CA GLN A 132 -6.84 -7.30 -16.94
C GLN A 132 -6.27 -6.09 -17.71
N ALA A 133 -6.00 -5.00 -16.99
CA ALA A 133 -5.29 -3.87 -17.57
C ALA A 133 -3.84 -4.27 -17.94
N MET A 134 -3.36 -3.80 -19.08
CA MET A 134 -1.99 -4.07 -19.55
C MET A 134 -0.94 -3.63 -18.53
N TYR A 135 -1.11 -2.46 -17.93
CA TYR A 135 -0.21 -1.91 -16.91
C TYR A 135 -0.89 -1.94 -15.54
N LEU A 136 -0.21 -2.56 -14.59
CA LEU A 136 -0.62 -2.71 -13.20
C LEU A 136 0.34 -1.93 -12.29
N ALA A 137 1.47 -2.52 -11.92
CA ALA A 137 2.48 -1.83 -11.11
C ALA A 137 3.32 -0.85 -11.94
N PRO A 138 3.73 0.30 -11.35
CA PRO A 138 4.57 1.26 -12.03
C PRO A 138 5.97 0.70 -12.30
N PHE A 139 6.51 0.95 -13.49
CA PHE A 139 7.86 0.58 -13.90
C PHE A 139 8.48 1.64 -14.80
N ILE A 140 9.79 1.58 -14.96
CA ILE A 140 10.54 2.31 -16.00
C ILE A 140 10.81 1.32 -17.12
N ASP A 141 10.27 1.63 -18.29
CA ASP A 141 10.58 1.03 -19.58
C ASP A 141 11.91 1.62 -20.08
N TYR A 142 13.00 0.86 -19.92
CA TYR A 142 14.36 1.30 -20.17
C TYR A 142 14.71 1.27 -21.66
N ASP A 143 14.24 0.24 -22.39
CA ASP A 143 14.53 0.07 -23.82
C ASP A 143 13.47 0.70 -24.74
N GLY A 144 12.31 1.08 -24.18
CA GLY A 144 11.25 1.82 -24.86
C GLY A 144 10.32 0.93 -25.69
N ASP A 145 10.26 -0.37 -25.43
CA ASP A 145 9.44 -1.31 -26.20
C ASP A 145 7.97 -1.39 -25.74
N GLY A 146 7.66 -0.80 -24.58
CA GLY A 146 6.33 -0.72 -23.99
C GLY A 146 5.91 -1.94 -23.16
N TYR A 147 6.78 -2.93 -22.99
CA TYR A 147 6.61 -4.10 -22.13
C TYR A 147 7.57 -4.03 -20.95
N TYR A 148 7.40 -4.92 -19.98
CA TYR A 148 8.29 -5.00 -18.82
C TYR A 148 9.15 -6.26 -18.94
N ASP A 149 10.43 -6.08 -19.18
CA ASP A 149 11.45 -7.12 -19.18
C ASP A 149 12.73 -6.65 -18.45
N PRO A 150 12.93 -7.08 -17.19
CA PRO A 150 14.16 -6.79 -16.46
C PRO A 150 15.43 -7.28 -17.13
N ALA A 151 15.36 -8.24 -18.05
CA ALA A 151 16.52 -8.68 -18.82
C ALA A 151 16.99 -7.63 -19.84
N ASN A 152 16.17 -6.63 -20.16
CA ASN A 152 16.49 -5.51 -21.05
C ASN A 152 16.65 -4.17 -20.31
N GLY A 153 16.71 -4.19 -18.97
CA GLY A 153 16.99 -3.03 -18.12
C GLY A 153 15.77 -2.41 -17.45
N ASP A 154 14.58 -2.95 -17.68
CA ASP A 154 13.36 -2.46 -17.05
C ASP A 154 13.35 -2.75 -15.56
N HIS A 155 12.79 -1.82 -14.79
CA HIS A 155 12.80 -1.96 -13.33
C HIS A 155 11.61 -1.26 -12.68
N PRO A 156 11.24 -1.66 -11.45
CA PRO A 156 10.16 -1.02 -10.71
C PRO A 156 10.35 0.49 -10.58
N CYS A 157 9.26 1.24 -10.71
CA CYS A 157 9.25 2.69 -10.47
C CYS A 157 8.55 2.96 -9.14
N ILE A 158 9.35 3.21 -8.10
CA ILE A 158 8.85 3.37 -6.73
C ILE A 158 9.04 4.79 -6.20
N ALA A 159 8.23 5.15 -5.21
CA ALA A 159 8.50 6.30 -4.34
C ALA A 159 9.36 5.86 -3.14
N GLY A 160 10.11 6.80 -2.56
CA GLY A 160 10.97 6.52 -1.40
C GLY A 160 12.27 5.79 -1.74
N ASP A 161 12.97 5.38 -0.69
CA ASP A 161 14.17 4.54 -0.77
C ASP A 161 13.85 3.05 -0.61
N ARG A 162 12.70 2.75 0.00
CA ARG A 162 12.15 1.40 0.09
C ARG A 162 10.63 1.46 0.00
N ALA A 163 10.04 0.59 -0.82
CA ALA A 163 8.62 0.56 -1.06
C ALA A 163 8.05 -0.86 -1.00
N LEU A 164 6.82 -0.94 -0.53
CA LEU A 164 5.97 -2.11 -0.54
C LEU A 164 4.84 -1.83 -1.53
N TYR A 165 4.58 -2.75 -2.44
CA TYR A 165 3.50 -2.65 -3.40
C TYR A 165 2.51 -3.81 -3.24
N PHE A 166 1.23 -3.53 -3.44
CA PHE A 166 0.16 -4.51 -3.36
C PHE A 166 -1.07 -4.06 -4.14
N ILE A 167 -1.87 -5.03 -4.61
CA ILE A 167 -3.11 -4.80 -5.34
C ILE A 167 -4.23 -5.57 -4.63
N PHE A 168 -5.38 -4.92 -4.44
CA PHE A 168 -6.58 -5.54 -3.90
C PHE A 168 -7.85 -4.99 -4.55
N ASN A 169 -8.98 -5.66 -4.33
CA ASN A 169 -10.28 -5.32 -4.91
C ASN A 169 -11.43 -5.71 -3.97
N ASP A 170 -12.65 -5.30 -4.30
CA ASP A 170 -13.86 -5.61 -3.52
C ASP A 170 -14.90 -6.45 -4.28
N ALA A 171 -14.52 -7.14 -5.35
CA ALA A 171 -15.47 -7.68 -6.32
C ALA A 171 -16.33 -8.86 -5.83
N LYS A 172 -15.94 -9.55 -4.76
CA LYS A 172 -16.69 -10.71 -4.24
C LYS A 172 -17.73 -10.26 -3.20
N ALA A 173 -18.55 -11.19 -2.73
CA ALA A 173 -19.56 -10.90 -1.73
C ALA A 173 -18.94 -10.41 -0.41
N HIS A 174 -19.41 -9.27 0.07
CA HIS A 174 -18.92 -8.61 1.28
C HIS A 174 -19.42 -9.31 2.54
N ALA A 175 -18.51 -9.89 3.31
CA ALA A 175 -18.85 -10.60 4.54
C ALA A 175 -18.92 -9.66 5.76
N LEU A 176 -18.12 -8.58 5.77
CA LEU A 176 -18.02 -7.66 6.90
C LEU A 176 -19.21 -6.70 6.92
N THR A 177 -19.43 -5.99 5.82
CA THR A 177 -20.46 -4.95 5.74
C THR A 177 -21.81 -5.48 5.28
N SER A 178 -21.83 -6.66 4.63
CA SER A 178 -22.97 -7.12 3.81
C SER A 178 -23.38 -6.10 2.72
N GLY A 179 -22.46 -5.21 2.36
CA GLY A 179 -22.65 -4.19 1.32
C GLY A 179 -22.71 -4.79 -0.08
N LEU A 180 -23.22 -4.00 -1.02
CA LEU A 180 -23.07 -4.32 -2.44
C LEU A 180 -21.63 -3.97 -2.88
N PRO A 181 -20.93 -4.88 -3.59
CA PRO A 181 -19.63 -4.59 -4.17
C PRO A 181 -19.63 -3.35 -5.06
N LEU A 182 -18.63 -2.49 -4.90
CA LEU A 182 -18.41 -1.36 -5.79
C LEU A 182 -17.83 -1.82 -7.14
N GLY A 183 -17.03 -2.89 -7.16
CA GLY A 183 -16.23 -3.27 -8.33
C GLY A 183 -15.02 -2.36 -8.48
N VAL A 184 -14.36 -2.05 -7.37
CA VAL A 184 -13.15 -1.24 -7.31
C VAL A 184 -11.90 -2.11 -7.20
N GLU A 185 -10.85 -1.63 -7.85
CA GLU A 185 -9.49 -2.14 -7.75
C GLU A 185 -8.63 -1.04 -7.13
N VAL A 186 -7.77 -1.40 -6.18
CA VAL A 186 -6.91 -0.48 -5.45
C VAL A 186 -5.47 -0.93 -5.57
N HIS A 187 -4.62 -0.02 -6.04
CA HIS A 187 -3.17 -0.20 -6.06
C HIS A 187 -2.58 0.59 -4.89
N GLY A 188 -1.93 -0.11 -3.97
CA GLY A 188 -1.29 0.46 -2.78
C GLY A 188 0.22 0.47 -2.90
N MET A 189 0.83 1.60 -2.52
CA MET A 189 2.28 1.71 -2.34
C MET A 189 2.57 2.34 -0.97
N ALA A 190 3.16 1.56 -0.08
CA ALA A 190 3.70 2.08 1.18
C ALA A 190 5.20 2.31 1.03
N TYR A 191 5.73 3.46 1.42
CA TYR A 191 7.14 3.78 1.19
C TYR A 191 7.73 4.65 2.29
N ALA A 192 9.05 4.55 2.46
CA ALA A 192 9.82 5.30 3.42
C ALA A 192 11.10 5.87 2.79
N PHE A 193 11.63 6.93 3.39
CA PHE A 193 12.88 7.56 2.96
C PHE A 193 13.99 7.30 3.97
N GLY A 194 15.09 6.73 3.50
CA GLY A 194 16.36 6.64 4.20
C GLY A 194 17.08 8.01 4.16
N SER A 195 16.51 9.01 4.81
CA SER A 195 17.05 10.37 4.82
C SER A 195 17.78 10.69 6.13
N GLY A 196 18.59 11.75 6.17
CA GLY A 196 19.12 12.29 7.43
C GLY A 196 18.12 13.13 8.24
N SER A 197 16.89 13.33 7.75
CA SER A 197 15.84 14.08 8.43
C SER A 197 15.07 13.18 9.39
N ALA A 198 15.06 13.53 10.67
CA ALA A 198 14.28 12.80 11.68
C ALA A 198 12.80 12.68 11.31
N ALA A 199 12.21 13.73 10.75
CA ALA A 199 10.80 13.73 10.34
C ALA A 199 10.49 12.64 9.30
N LEU A 200 11.36 12.47 8.29
CA LEU A 200 11.17 11.45 7.27
C LEU A 200 11.52 10.04 7.77
N GLN A 201 12.49 9.92 8.70
CA GLN A 201 12.82 8.64 9.33
C GLN A 201 11.69 8.10 10.21
N GLN A 202 10.81 8.98 10.71
CA GLN A 202 9.68 8.64 11.57
C GLN A 202 8.34 8.65 10.82
N THR A 203 8.35 8.70 9.49
CA THR A 203 7.14 8.76 8.67
C THR A 203 7.11 7.60 7.68
N LEU A 204 6.01 6.85 7.67
CA LEU A 204 5.65 5.96 6.57
C LEU A 204 4.61 6.66 5.69
N PHE A 205 4.85 6.67 4.39
CA PHE A 205 3.90 7.19 3.42
C PHE A 205 3.07 6.06 2.85
N LEU A 206 1.81 6.33 2.58
CA LEU A 206 0.88 5.38 1.97
C LEU A 206 0.14 6.08 0.84
N HIS A 207 0.32 5.56 -0.37
CA HIS A 207 -0.35 6.05 -1.56
C HIS A 207 -1.32 4.99 -2.08
N TYR A 208 -2.58 5.39 -2.29
CA TYR A 208 -3.59 4.55 -2.89
C TYR A 208 -4.07 5.15 -4.20
N ARG A 209 -4.08 4.32 -5.25
CA ARG A 209 -4.82 4.60 -6.48
C ARG A 209 -6.06 3.72 -6.50
N VAL A 210 -7.24 4.35 -6.38
CA VAL A 210 -8.54 3.67 -6.45
C VAL A 210 -9.08 3.78 -7.86
N ILE A 211 -9.45 2.64 -8.45
CA ILE A 211 -9.88 2.49 -9.83
C ILE A 211 -11.27 1.86 -9.83
N ASN A 212 -12.25 2.57 -10.37
CA ASN A 212 -13.56 1.96 -10.64
C ASN A 212 -13.44 1.09 -11.90
N ARG A 213 -13.53 -0.23 -11.73
CA ARG A 213 -13.51 -1.22 -12.82
C ARG A 213 -14.93 -1.63 -13.23
N SER A 214 -15.93 -1.28 -12.44
CA SER A 214 -17.34 -1.48 -12.79
C SER A 214 -17.81 -0.50 -13.87
N SER A 215 -18.99 -0.78 -14.42
CA SER A 215 -19.71 0.15 -15.30
C SER A 215 -20.60 1.15 -14.53
N THR A 216 -20.63 1.09 -13.20
CA THR A 216 -21.49 1.91 -12.36
C THR A 216 -20.84 3.27 -12.08
N PRO A 217 -21.43 4.39 -12.51
CA PRO A 217 -20.95 5.71 -12.14
C PRO A 217 -21.45 6.06 -10.73
N TYR A 218 -20.59 5.90 -9.73
CA TYR A 218 -20.94 6.24 -8.35
C TYR A 218 -20.97 7.75 -8.12
N SER A 219 -21.99 8.20 -7.40
CA SER A 219 -22.13 9.54 -6.84
C SER A 219 -21.90 9.51 -5.32
N ASP A 220 -21.63 10.67 -4.71
CA ASP A 220 -21.38 10.79 -3.27
C ASP A 220 -20.32 9.81 -2.72
N MET A 221 -19.28 9.57 -3.52
CA MET A 221 -18.20 8.68 -3.15
C MET A 221 -17.45 9.23 -1.94
N ARG A 222 -17.34 8.42 -0.88
CA ARG A 222 -16.56 8.70 0.33
C ARG A 222 -15.51 7.63 0.52
N ILE A 223 -14.29 8.07 0.79
CA ILE A 223 -13.16 7.21 1.13
C ILE A 223 -12.67 7.67 2.50
N GLY A 224 -12.54 6.73 3.42
CA GLY A 224 -11.97 6.94 4.75
C GLY A 224 -10.90 5.90 5.02
N LEU A 225 -10.02 6.20 5.98
CA LEU A 225 -9.09 5.24 6.52
C LEU A 225 -9.59 4.84 7.91
N TYR A 226 -10.02 3.59 8.05
CA TYR A 226 -10.18 2.98 9.36
C TYR A 226 -8.79 2.79 9.98
N SER A 227 -8.67 3.08 11.27
CA SER A 227 -7.43 2.88 12.01
C SER A 227 -7.76 2.50 13.45
N ASP A 228 -7.37 1.28 13.78
CA ASP A 228 -7.38 0.73 15.12
C ASP A 228 -6.06 1.09 15.80
N LEU A 229 -6.08 2.24 16.46
CA LEU A 229 -4.92 2.84 17.10
C LEU A 229 -4.78 2.22 18.50
N ASP A 230 -3.91 1.22 18.60
CA ASP A 230 -3.43 0.62 19.85
C ASP A 230 -1.94 0.93 19.98
N LEU A 231 -1.61 2.00 20.73
CA LEU A 231 -0.25 2.47 20.96
C LEU A 231 0.35 1.75 22.16
N GLY A 232 1.06 0.65 21.90
CA GLY A 232 1.63 -0.19 22.95
C GLY A 232 0.51 -0.93 23.69
N ASN A 233 0.23 -0.55 24.93
CA ASN A 233 -0.93 -1.06 25.66
C ASN A 233 -2.16 -0.18 25.39
N GLY A 234 -3.02 -0.61 24.46
CA GLY A 234 -4.20 0.16 24.05
C GLY A 234 -5.28 0.40 25.13
N MET A 235 -5.08 -0.02 26.37
CA MET A 235 -6.04 0.17 27.47
C MET A 235 -6.10 1.61 28.00
N ASP A 236 -5.08 2.43 27.76
CA ASP A 236 -5.01 3.82 28.21
C ASP A 236 -4.88 4.83 27.07
N ASP A 237 -5.20 4.43 25.84
CA ASP A 237 -5.09 5.30 24.65
C ASP A 237 -6.14 6.42 24.60
N PHE A 238 -5.65 7.62 24.27
CA PHE A 238 -6.47 8.79 23.96
C PHE A 238 -6.30 9.19 22.50
N VAL A 239 -7.37 9.03 21.72
CA VAL A 239 -7.42 9.47 20.33
C VAL A 239 -7.96 10.90 20.22
N GLY A 240 -7.27 11.73 19.44
CA GLY A 240 -7.62 13.12 19.20
C GLY A 240 -7.50 13.53 17.74
N THR A 241 -7.92 14.76 17.45
CA THR A 241 -7.81 15.36 16.12
C THR A 241 -7.29 16.78 16.25
N ASP A 242 -6.27 17.10 15.46
CA ASP A 242 -5.79 18.45 15.24
C ASP A 242 -6.17 18.89 13.83
N VAL A 243 -7.30 19.61 13.74
CA VAL A 243 -7.87 20.10 12.48
C VAL A 243 -6.89 21.00 11.73
N ALA A 244 -6.12 21.83 12.44
CA ALA A 244 -5.19 22.76 11.80
C ALA A 244 -4.00 22.05 11.13
N ARG A 245 -3.69 20.84 11.58
CA ARG A 245 -2.61 20.00 11.02
C ARG A 245 -3.12 18.86 10.14
N ASN A 246 -4.44 18.76 9.93
CA ASN A 246 -5.08 17.63 9.27
C ASN A 246 -4.64 16.27 9.85
N LEU A 247 -4.54 16.19 11.18
CA LEU A 247 -3.91 15.09 11.91
C LEU A 247 -4.94 14.41 12.82
N VAL A 248 -5.06 13.08 12.69
CA VAL A 248 -5.59 12.21 13.76
C VAL A 248 -4.40 11.65 14.52
N TYR A 249 -4.44 11.65 15.85
CA TYR A 249 -3.33 11.18 16.67
C TYR A 249 -3.80 10.37 17.86
N VAL A 250 -2.92 9.52 18.38
CA VAL A 250 -3.06 8.75 19.62
C VAL A 250 -1.90 9.06 20.56
N LEU A 251 -2.21 9.12 21.85
CA LEU A 251 -1.29 9.35 22.97
C LEU A 251 -1.71 8.43 24.12
N ASN A 252 -0.77 7.98 24.93
CA ASN A 252 -1.07 7.34 26.21
C ASN A 252 -1.73 8.30 27.20
N GLY A 253 -2.44 7.71 28.15
CA GLY A 253 -3.20 8.42 29.17
C GLY A 253 -2.34 9.07 30.23
N ASP A 254 -1.13 8.58 30.42
CA ASP A 254 -0.13 9.18 31.27
C ASP A 254 1.30 9.08 30.70
N ALA A 255 2.31 9.27 31.54
CA ALA A 255 3.71 9.33 31.13
C ALA A 255 4.39 7.95 31.03
N ASN A 256 3.68 6.88 31.36
CA ASN A 256 4.18 5.52 31.38
C ASN A 256 3.19 4.57 30.74
N ASP A 257 3.56 4.00 29.60
CA ASP A 257 2.77 2.96 28.95
C ASP A 257 3.13 1.59 29.55
N GLU A 258 2.34 1.11 30.51
CA GLU A 258 2.58 -0.19 31.16
C GLU A 258 2.30 -1.38 30.23
N ASP A 259 2.97 -2.51 30.48
CA ASP A 259 2.59 -3.78 29.87
C ASP A 259 1.13 -4.15 30.19
N GLY A 260 0.38 -4.52 29.17
CA GLY A 260 -1.00 -5.01 29.26
C GLY A 260 -1.14 -6.40 28.64
N PHE A 261 -2.14 -6.55 27.76
CA PHE A 261 -2.23 -7.74 26.89
C PHE A 261 -1.10 -7.77 25.85
N THR A 262 -0.63 -6.59 25.47
CA THR A 262 0.55 -6.33 24.63
C THR A 262 1.59 -5.54 25.42
N PRO A 263 2.88 -5.62 25.04
CA PRO A 263 3.92 -4.79 25.64
C PRO A 263 3.64 -3.29 25.45
N GLY A 264 3.89 -2.50 26.50
CA GLY A 264 3.81 -1.03 26.45
C GLY A 264 5.15 -0.39 26.13
N TYR A 265 5.13 0.88 25.72
CA TYR A 265 6.30 1.74 25.47
C TYR A 265 7.07 2.15 26.73
N GLY A 266 6.52 1.92 27.92
CA GLY A 266 7.11 2.32 29.20
C GLY A 266 7.19 3.84 29.36
N GLY A 267 8.21 4.31 30.09
CA GLY A 267 8.37 5.72 30.41
C GLY A 267 8.74 6.57 29.19
N GLN A 268 7.98 7.64 28.95
CA GLN A 268 8.03 8.51 27.75
C GLN A 268 7.48 7.83 26.48
N PRO A 269 6.20 7.43 26.48
CA PRO A 269 5.58 6.86 25.29
C PRO A 269 5.58 7.87 24.13
N PRO A 270 5.65 7.38 22.88
CA PRO A 270 5.58 8.24 21.72
C PRO A 270 4.17 8.83 21.54
N ALA A 271 4.04 9.73 20.58
CA ALA A 271 2.77 10.01 19.93
C ALA A 271 2.79 9.35 18.56
N PHE A 272 1.66 8.78 18.13
CA PHE A 272 1.48 8.28 16.77
C PHE A 272 0.34 9.03 16.09
N GLY A 273 0.43 9.21 14.77
CA GLY A 273 -0.61 9.93 14.08
C GLY A 273 -0.58 9.77 12.57
N ILE A 274 -1.71 10.10 11.97
CA ILE A 274 -2.02 9.89 10.57
C ILE A 274 -2.46 11.23 9.98
N VAL A 275 -1.84 11.60 8.86
CA VAL A 275 -2.14 12.83 8.11
C VAL A 275 -2.53 12.46 6.69
N GLN A 276 -3.61 13.03 6.19
CA GLN A 276 -3.94 12.99 4.77
C GLN A 276 -3.14 14.09 4.03
N LEU A 277 -2.25 13.67 3.13
CA LEU A 277 -1.36 14.57 2.39
C LEU A 277 -1.92 14.99 1.01
N SER A 278 -2.87 14.21 0.49
CA SER A 278 -3.55 14.47 -0.77
C SER A 278 -4.93 13.83 -0.72
N GLY A 279 -5.95 14.56 -1.17
CA GLY A 279 -7.28 14.02 -1.47
C GLY A 279 -7.39 13.43 -2.88
N GLY A 280 -8.63 13.15 -3.29
CA GLY A 280 -8.94 12.51 -4.57
C GLY A 280 -8.59 13.36 -5.80
N LEU A 281 -8.44 12.70 -6.95
CA LEU A 281 -8.25 13.36 -8.23
C LEU A 281 -9.49 14.19 -8.57
N LEU A 282 -9.37 15.51 -8.48
CA LEU A 282 -10.40 16.44 -8.93
C LEU A 282 -10.22 16.71 -10.43
N PRO A 283 -11.31 16.92 -11.19
CA PRO A 283 -11.21 17.43 -12.56
C PRO A 283 -10.33 18.69 -12.56
N ALA A 284 -9.41 18.81 -13.51
CA ALA A 284 -8.55 19.99 -13.61
C ALA A 284 -9.42 21.26 -13.71
N THR A 285 -9.49 22.04 -12.65
CA THR A 285 -10.24 23.30 -12.59
C THR A 285 -9.41 24.48 -13.10
N GLY A 286 -8.12 24.27 -13.35
CA GLY A 286 -7.17 25.34 -13.67
C GLY A 286 -6.75 26.17 -12.44
N ALA A 287 -7.19 25.79 -11.24
CA ALA A 287 -6.72 26.31 -9.96
C ALA A 287 -5.98 25.19 -9.21
N ASP A 288 -4.91 25.58 -8.51
CA ASP A 288 -4.20 24.69 -7.58
C ASP A 288 -5.06 24.60 -6.31
N GLU A 289 -6.01 23.67 -6.32
CA GLU A 289 -6.83 23.39 -5.15
C GLU A 289 -6.06 22.40 -4.28
N PRO A 290 -5.60 22.77 -3.08
CA PRO A 290 -5.08 21.81 -2.14
C PRO A 290 -6.21 20.84 -1.80
N ALA A 291 -5.99 19.58 -2.11
CA ALA A 291 -6.90 18.50 -1.79
C ALA A 291 -6.95 18.23 -0.28
#